data_AF-A0A1G6IRQ8-F1
#
_entry.id   AF-A0A1G6IRQ8-F1
#
_cell.length_a   1.000
_cell.length_b   1.000
_cell.length_c   1.000
_cell.angle_alpha   90.00
_cell.angle_beta   90.00
_cell.angle_gamma   90.00
#
_symmetry.space_group_name_H-M   'P 1'
#
loop_
_entity.id
_entity.type
_entity.pdbx_description
1 polymer ?
#
loop_
_entity_poly.entity_id
_entity_poly.type
_entity_poly.pdbx_seq_one_letter_code
_entity_poly.pdbx_strand_id
1 'polypeptide(L)'
;MMKFKYRPSAGFIVTLVMIGLLAKFNSDLFVPKTDLQIQRKVESRLAYEARQQEMQFNAIRDEDFWRLPKFDSKKDAMIKLNNKFLVIPRYYYGAGDMFTIAWPSDVNRLLHKQWKSRLKDDVYFRVFMYSPQYFEQAEHGKVSTFLDTPCTLSAETKSYNRFKWKGILINIFDLNSGPDYTQTLSSSEITLEQKKDVCLTALKILNDEIKEVHYVR
;
A
#
# COMPACT_ATOMS: atom_id res chain seq x y z
N MET A 1 -60.85 -31.44 5.06
CA MET A 1 -59.45 -30.99 5.31
C MET A 1 -58.70 -32.09 6.05
N MET A 2 -57.90 -32.90 5.35
CA MET A 2 -57.01 -33.88 5.99
C MET A 2 -55.78 -33.16 6.54
N LYS A 3 -55.56 -33.23 7.87
CA LYS A 3 -54.32 -32.79 8.51
C LYS A 3 -53.26 -33.87 8.31
N PHE A 4 -52.33 -33.68 7.39
CA PHE A 4 -51.14 -34.53 7.29
C PHE A 4 -50.29 -34.33 8.55
N LYS A 5 -50.21 -35.34 9.43
CA LYS A 5 -49.23 -35.39 10.52
C LYS A 5 -47.90 -35.88 9.94
N TYR A 6 -47.03 -34.94 9.58
CA TYR A 6 -45.67 -35.25 9.16
C TYR A 6 -44.89 -35.86 10.34
N ARG A 7 -44.45 -37.11 10.19
CA ARG A 7 -43.49 -37.74 11.10
C ARG A 7 -42.15 -37.76 10.37
N PRO A 8 -41.14 -36.98 10.81
CA PRO A 8 -39.83 -37.00 10.17
C PRO A 8 -39.24 -38.42 10.27
N SER A 9 -38.66 -38.89 9.18
CA SER A 9 -37.97 -40.18 9.16
C SER A 9 -36.70 -40.10 10.03
N ALA A 10 -36.27 -41.22 10.60
CA ALA A 10 -35.03 -41.29 11.39
C ALA A 10 -33.83 -40.74 10.59
N GLY A 11 -33.80 -40.95 9.27
CA GLY A 11 -32.78 -40.38 8.38
C GLY A 11 -32.79 -38.86 8.32
N PHE A 12 -33.97 -38.21 8.35
CA PHE A 12 -34.07 -36.75 8.35
C PHE A 12 -33.50 -36.13 9.63
N ILE A 13 -33.74 -36.77 10.78
CA ILE A 13 -33.21 -36.33 12.08
C ILE A 13 -31.68 -36.47 12.10
N VAL A 14 -31.14 -37.58 11.61
CA VAL A 14 -29.68 -37.80 11.54
C VAL A 14 -29.01 -36.76 10.63
N THR A 15 -29.59 -36.45 9.47
CA THR A 15 -29.07 -35.41 8.57
C THR A 15 -29.04 -34.04 9.24
N LEU A 16 -30.08 -33.67 9.99
CA LEU A 16 -30.11 -32.41 10.75
C LEU A 16 -29.04 -32.36 11.85
N VAL A 17 -28.79 -33.47 12.55
CA VAL A 17 -27.74 -33.57 13.57
C VAL A 17 -26.36 -33.44 12.93
N MET A 18 -26.13 -34.06 11.77
CA MET A 18 -24.87 -33.94 11.04
C MET A 18 -24.62 -32.51 10.55
N ILE A 19 -25.65 -31.82 10.05
CA ILE A 19 -25.55 -30.40 9.66
C ILE A 19 -25.20 -29.54 10.88
N GLY A 20 -25.85 -29.76 12.02
CA GLY A 20 -25.55 -29.04 13.27
C GLY A 20 -24.13 -29.27 13.77
N LEU A 21 -23.62 -30.50 13.66
CA LEU A 21 -22.23 -30.83 14.01
C LEU A 21 -21.24 -30.16 13.06
N LEU A 22 -21.48 -30.19 11.75
CA LEU A 22 -20.64 -29.51 10.77
C LEU A 22 -20.63 -27.99 10.96
N ALA A 23 -21.78 -27.38 11.29
CA ALA A 23 -21.85 -25.96 11.61
C ALA A 23 -21.04 -25.60 12.87
N LYS A 24 -21.06 -26.46 13.89
CA LYS A 24 -20.28 -26.29 15.13
C LYS A 24 -18.77 -26.50 14.92
N PHE A 25 -18.38 -27.48 14.10
CA PHE A 25 -16.95 -27.69 13.78
C PHE A 25 -16.36 -26.55 12.95
N ASN A 26 -17.18 -25.88 12.13
CA ASN A 26 -16.72 -24.77 11.32
C ASN A 26 -16.81 -23.41 12.02
N SER A 27 -17.54 -23.27 13.14
CA SER A 27 -17.70 -21.96 13.80
C SER A 27 -16.38 -21.38 14.35
N ASP A 28 -15.42 -22.23 14.70
CA ASP A 28 -14.09 -21.79 15.18
C ASP A 28 -13.20 -21.23 14.05
N LEU A 29 -13.49 -21.59 12.80
CA LEU A 29 -12.83 -21.02 11.60
C LEU A 29 -13.40 -19.66 11.20
N PHE A 30 -14.63 -19.34 11.63
CA PHE A 30 -15.35 -18.11 11.27
C PHE A 30 -15.41 -17.08 12.41
N VAL A 31 -14.62 -17.21 13.46
CA VAL A 31 -14.52 -16.16 14.48
C VAL A 31 -13.74 -14.99 13.88
N PRO A 32 -14.37 -13.83 13.58
CA PRO A 32 -13.63 -12.66 13.16
C PRO A 32 -12.66 -12.32 14.29
N LYS A 33 -11.37 -12.14 13.95
CA LYS A 33 -10.39 -11.68 14.93
C LYS A 33 -10.93 -10.39 15.53
N THR A 34 -11.08 -10.37 16.84
CA THR A 34 -11.49 -9.15 17.54
C THR A 34 -10.51 -8.03 17.21
N ASP A 35 -10.98 -6.78 17.14
CA ASP A 35 -10.15 -5.61 16.81
C ASP A 35 -8.87 -5.54 17.65
N LEU A 36 -8.93 -6.02 18.89
CA LEU A 36 -7.82 -6.13 19.83
C LEU A 36 -6.73 -7.14 19.38
N GLN A 37 -7.12 -8.26 18.78
CA GLN A 37 -6.19 -9.24 18.21
C GLN A 37 -5.57 -8.73 16.90
N ILE A 38 -6.33 -7.97 16.11
CA ILE A 38 -5.82 -7.31 14.90
C ILE A 38 -4.80 -6.24 15.30
N GLN A 39 -5.14 -5.37 16.26
CA GLN A 39 -4.23 -4.35 16.80
C GLN A 39 -2.95 -4.94 17.36
N ARG A 40 -3.02 -5.99 18.21
CA ARG A 40 -1.82 -6.66 18.72
C ARG A 40 -0.95 -7.27 17.63
N LYS A 41 -1.56 -7.77 16.55
CA LYS A 41 -0.81 -8.29 15.40
C LYS A 41 -0.13 -7.18 14.60
N VAL A 42 -0.79 -6.03 14.46
CA VAL A 42 -0.21 -4.82 13.85
C VAL A 42 0.92 -4.28 14.71
N GLU A 43 0.71 -4.10 16.01
CA GLU A 43 1.72 -3.63 16.97
C GLU A 43 2.95 -4.54 17.02
N SER A 44 2.75 -5.86 17.07
CA SER A 44 3.88 -6.81 17.10
C SER A 44 4.68 -6.79 15.79
N ARG A 45 4.01 -6.62 14.64
CA ARG A 45 4.68 -6.44 13.34
C ARG A 45 5.46 -5.13 13.28
N LEU A 46 4.85 -4.02 13.72
CA LEU A 46 5.49 -2.71 13.81
C LEU A 46 6.72 -2.75 14.73
N ALA A 47 6.61 -3.42 15.87
CA ALA A 47 7.72 -3.59 16.82
C ALA A 47 8.86 -4.44 16.23
N TYR A 48 8.52 -5.50 15.48
CA TYR A 48 9.51 -6.33 14.80
C TYR A 48 10.26 -5.54 13.71
N GLU A 49 9.54 -4.81 12.86
CA GLU A 49 10.13 -3.98 11.81
C GLU A 49 10.97 -2.84 12.39
N ALA A 50 10.49 -2.19 13.45
CA ALA A 50 11.25 -1.17 14.18
C ALA A 50 12.54 -1.75 14.76
N ARG A 51 12.50 -2.96 15.33
CA ARG A 51 13.69 -3.62 15.88
C ARG A 51 14.68 -4.03 14.78
N GLN A 52 14.21 -4.46 13.61
CA GLN A 52 15.09 -4.77 12.47
C GLN A 52 15.78 -3.50 11.95
N GLN A 53 15.05 -2.39 11.86
CA GLN A 53 15.61 -1.09 11.50
C GLN A 53 16.57 -0.55 12.57
N GLU A 54 16.24 -0.74 13.85
CA GLU A 54 17.11 -0.40 14.99
C GLU A 54 18.39 -1.24 14.98
N MET A 55 18.34 -2.53 14.66
CA MET A 55 19.55 -3.37 14.48
C MET A 55 20.42 -2.87 13.32
N GLN A 56 19.80 -2.39 12.23
CA GLN A 56 20.54 -1.76 11.13
C GLN A 56 21.16 -0.41 11.55
N PHE A 57 20.51 0.32 12.46
CA PHE A 57 21.04 1.55 13.06
C PHE A 57 22.14 1.26 14.08
N ASN A 58 22.02 0.22 14.90
CA ASN A 58 23.01 -0.16 15.91
C ASN A 58 24.28 -0.77 15.30
N ALA A 59 24.26 -1.12 14.02
CA ALA A 59 25.46 -1.43 13.24
C ALA A 59 26.28 -0.17 12.89
N ILE A 60 25.72 1.01 13.10
CA ILE A 60 26.39 2.30 12.97
C ILE A 60 27.13 2.56 14.29
N ARG A 61 28.40 2.95 14.21
CA ARG A 61 29.23 3.22 15.39
C ARG A 61 28.68 4.43 16.15
N ASP A 62 28.80 4.44 17.48
CA ASP A 62 28.32 5.52 18.37
C ASP A 62 28.79 6.93 17.93
N GLU A 63 29.97 6.98 17.32
CA GLU A 63 30.62 8.17 16.76
C GLU A 63 29.92 8.77 15.52
N ASP A 64 29.02 8.05 14.86
CA ASP A 64 28.27 8.52 13.68
C ASP A 64 26.76 8.66 13.95
N PHE A 65 26.26 8.12 15.06
CA PHE A 65 24.83 8.12 15.39
C PHE A 65 24.25 9.54 15.53
N TRP A 66 25.03 10.48 16.08
CA TRP A 66 24.61 11.88 16.29
C TRP A 66 24.48 12.68 14.98
N ARG A 67 25.00 12.17 13.86
CA ARG A 67 24.92 12.80 12.53
C ARG A 67 23.65 12.42 11.77
N LEU A 68 22.91 11.43 12.26
CA LEU A 68 21.68 10.97 11.65
C LEU A 68 20.52 11.91 12.04
N PRO A 69 19.58 12.22 11.12
CA PRO A 69 18.39 12.95 11.47
C PRO A 69 17.59 12.19 12.53
N LYS A 70 17.01 12.92 13.49
CA LYS A 70 16.13 12.33 14.51
C LYS A 70 15.01 11.56 13.81
N PHE A 71 15.08 10.23 13.89
CA PHE A 71 14.10 9.32 13.31
C PHE A 71 13.09 8.89 14.39
N ASP A 72 11.81 9.09 14.12
CA ASP A 72 10.72 8.60 14.97
C ASP A 72 9.99 7.49 14.22
N SER A 73 10.30 6.23 14.56
CA SER A 73 9.73 5.05 13.90
C SER A 73 8.21 4.92 14.03
N LYS A 74 7.56 5.72 14.90
CA LYS A 74 6.10 5.82 14.99
C LYS A 74 5.51 6.80 13.98
N LYS A 75 6.28 7.82 13.57
CA LYS A 75 5.84 8.85 12.63
C LYS A 75 6.34 8.61 11.21
N ASP A 76 7.48 7.97 11.09
CA ASP A 76 8.18 7.77 9.84
C ASP A 76 8.48 6.29 9.58
N ALA A 77 8.51 5.93 8.31
CA ALA A 77 9.05 4.69 7.78
C ALA A 77 10.31 5.02 6.96
N MET A 78 11.19 4.04 6.83
CA MET A 78 12.43 4.19 6.07
C MET A 78 12.49 3.17 4.95
N ILE A 79 12.79 3.64 3.75
CA ILE A 79 12.98 2.82 2.56
C ILE A 79 14.42 2.96 2.09
N LYS A 80 15.10 1.83 1.87
CA LYS A 80 16.47 1.79 1.37
C LYS A 80 16.45 1.56 -0.14
N LEU A 81 16.90 2.55 -0.90
CA LEU A 81 17.05 2.45 -2.35
C LEU A 81 18.52 2.61 -2.71
N ASN A 82 19.18 1.49 -3.03
CA ASN A 82 20.62 1.46 -3.28
C ASN A 82 21.42 2.00 -2.07
N ASN A 83 22.16 3.10 -2.25
CA ASN A 83 22.95 3.78 -1.19
C ASN A 83 22.21 4.96 -0.55
N LYS A 84 20.91 5.12 -0.81
CA LYS A 84 20.08 6.20 -0.28
C LYS A 84 19.06 5.63 0.71
N PHE A 85 18.82 6.37 1.78
CA PHE A 85 17.70 6.12 2.67
C PHE A 85 16.68 7.23 2.52
N LEU A 86 15.44 6.85 2.27
CA LEU A 86 14.32 7.76 2.17
C LEU A 86 13.47 7.62 3.43
N VAL A 87 13.21 8.74 4.08
CA VAL A 87 12.29 8.84 5.22
C VAL A 87 10.93 9.27 4.68
N ILE A 88 9.92 8.45 4.92
CA ILE A 88 8.56 8.62 4.41
C ILE A 88 7.62 8.71 5.61
N PRO A 89 6.76 9.73 5.68
CA PRO A 89 5.72 9.78 6.71
C PRO A 89 4.87 8.50 6.68
N ARG A 90 4.67 7.87 7.85
CA ARG A 90 3.98 6.57 7.95
C ARG A 90 2.58 6.58 7.35
N TYR A 91 1.92 7.73 7.32
CA TYR A 91 0.58 7.85 6.76
C TYR A 91 0.55 7.64 5.23
N TYR A 92 1.67 7.83 4.52
CA TYR A 92 1.81 7.44 3.13
C TYR A 92 2.50 6.08 2.93
N TYR A 93 3.13 5.53 3.97
CA TYR A 93 3.95 4.33 3.81
C TYR A 93 3.11 3.13 3.32
N GLY A 94 3.52 2.58 2.18
CA GLY A 94 3.00 1.32 1.67
C GLY A 94 3.95 0.16 2.01
N ALA A 95 3.48 -1.08 1.86
CA ALA A 95 4.32 -2.25 2.13
C ALA A 95 5.51 -2.35 1.15
N GLY A 96 6.73 -2.36 1.67
CA GLY A 96 7.97 -2.50 0.86
C GLY A 96 8.47 -1.15 0.34
N ASP A 97 9.00 -1.14 -0.87
CA ASP A 97 9.63 0.05 -1.50
C ASP A 97 8.59 0.98 -2.15
N MET A 98 7.48 1.25 -1.46
CA MET A 98 6.39 2.06 -2.01
C MET A 98 5.74 2.98 -0.98
N PHE A 99 5.10 4.03 -1.48
CA PHE A 99 4.13 4.81 -0.74
C PHE A 99 2.77 4.82 -1.47
N THR A 100 1.72 5.25 -0.81
CA THR A 100 0.36 5.27 -1.34
C THR A 100 -0.23 6.67 -1.35
N ILE A 101 -1.05 6.95 -2.36
CA ILE A 101 -1.82 8.20 -2.47
C ILE A 101 -3.30 7.86 -2.32
N ALA A 102 -3.97 8.42 -1.33
CA ALA A 102 -5.40 8.30 -1.15
C ALA A 102 -6.14 9.25 -2.10
N TRP A 103 -6.88 8.70 -3.05
CA TRP A 103 -7.70 9.46 -3.99
C TRP A 103 -9.18 9.44 -3.58
N PRO A 104 -9.88 10.59 -3.55
CA PRO A 104 -9.42 11.92 -3.97
C PRO A 104 -8.81 12.76 -2.84
N SER A 105 -8.79 12.27 -1.60
CA SER A 105 -8.46 13.08 -0.42
C SER A 105 -7.10 13.77 -0.48
N ASP A 106 -6.02 13.03 -0.77
CA ASP A 106 -4.68 13.60 -0.87
C ASP A 106 -4.55 14.57 -2.03
N VAL A 107 -5.16 14.25 -3.17
CA VAL A 107 -5.13 15.13 -4.35
C VAL A 107 -5.86 16.43 -4.07
N ASN A 108 -7.05 16.35 -3.50
CA ASN A 108 -7.83 17.54 -3.15
C ASN A 108 -7.08 18.41 -2.15
N ARG A 109 -6.47 17.81 -1.14
CA ARG A 109 -5.69 18.52 -0.12
C ARG A 109 -4.43 19.16 -0.69
N LEU A 110 -3.64 18.42 -1.45
CA LEU A 110 -2.31 18.84 -1.90
C LEU A 110 -2.32 19.71 -3.15
N LEU A 111 -3.29 19.51 -4.05
CA LEU A 111 -3.43 20.27 -5.29
C LEU A 111 -4.62 21.24 -5.29
N HIS A 112 -5.30 21.40 -4.15
CA HIS A 112 -6.47 22.27 -3.99
C HIS A 112 -7.60 21.96 -5.00
N LYS A 113 -7.85 20.66 -5.21
CA LYS A 113 -8.91 20.14 -6.10
C LYS A 113 -10.19 19.80 -5.32
N GLN A 114 -11.26 19.51 -6.06
CA GLN A 114 -12.56 19.09 -5.51
C GLN A 114 -13.10 17.84 -6.20
N TRP A 115 -12.21 16.89 -6.51
CA TRP A 115 -12.59 15.61 -7.07
C TRP A 115 -13.44 14.81 -6.10
N LYS A 116 -14.39 14.02 -6.63
CA LYS A 116 -15.29 13.16 -5.85
C LYS A 116 -15.13 11.72 -6.30
N SER A 117 -15.03 10.80 -5.33
CA SER A 117 -15.14 9.37 -5.57
C SER A 117 -16.60 8.95 -5.51
N ARG A 118 -17.02 8.07 -6.43
CA ARG A 118 -18.36 7.44 -6.34
C ARG A 118 -18.45 6.40 -5.21
N LEU A 119 -17.31 5.85 -4.78
CA LEU A 119 -17.27 4.80 -3.77
C LEU A 119 -17.47 5.32 -2.35
N LYS A 120 -17.59 6.66 -2.16
CA LYS A 120 -17.62 7.37 -0.87
C LYS A 120 -16.35 7.23 -0.02
N ASP A 121 -15.56 6.18 -0.25
CA ASP A 121 -14.24 5.94 0.34
C ASP A 121 -13.10 6.29 -0.63
N ASP A 122 -11.90 6.43 -0.05
CA ASP A 122 -10.66 6.70 -0.77
C ASP A 122 -10.12 5.45 -1.49
N VAL A 123 -9.49 5.68 -2.63
CA VAL A 123 -8.84 4.70 -3.49
C VAL A 123 -7.32 4.96 -3.49
N TYR A 124 -6.53 3.96 -3.12
CA TYR A 124 -5.09 4.08 -2.86
C TYR A 124 -4.18 3.76 -4.05
N PHE A 125 -3.74 4.76 -4.82
CA PHE A 125 -2.71 4.54 -5.85
C PHE A 125 -1.39 4.10 -5.20
N ARG A 126 -0.76 3.07 -5.77
CA ARG A 126 0.55 2.58 -5.29
C ARG A 126 1.66 3.25 -6.08
N VAL A 127 2.58 3.88 -5.37
CA VAL A 127 3.75 4.55 -5.96
C VAL A 127 4.99 3.77 -5.59
N PHE A 128 5.45 2.93 -6.52
CA PHE A 128 6.68 2.17 -6.34
C PHE A 128 7.88 3.03 -6.69
N MET A 129 8.94 2.85 -5.90
CA MET A 129 10.22 3.50 -6.09
C MET A 129 11.27 2.43 -6.34
N TYR A 130 11.88 2.45 -7.51
CA TYR A 130 12.92 1.49 -7.87
C TYR A 130 14.27 2.18 -8.04
N SER A 131 15.34 1.50 -7.64
CA SER A 131 16.66 1.84 -8.18
C SER A 131 16.74 1.42 -9.65
N PRO A 132 17.42 2.17 -10.53
CA PRO A 132 17.58 1.77 -11.92
C PRO A 132 18.18 0.38 -12.08
N GLN A 133 19.18 0.04 -11.27
CA GLN A 133 19.85 -1.26 -11.31
C GLN A 133 18.90 -2.39 -10.96
N TYR A 134 18.10 -2.23 -9.89
CA TYR A 134 17.11 -3.24 -9.50
C TYR A 134 16.05 -3.43 -10.61
N PHE A 135 15.57 -2.34 -11.20
CA PHE A 135 14.53 -2.41 -12.21
C PHE A 135 14.99 -3.13 -13.50
N GLU A 136 16.23 -2.91 -13.94
CA GLU A 136 16.78 -3.62 -15.10
C GLU A 136 17.04 -5.09 -14.82
N GLN A 137 17.53 -5.41 -13.62
CA GLN A 137 17.99 -6.76 -13.28
C GLN A 137 16.88 -7.68 -12.78
N ALA A 138 16.05 -7.20 -11.85
CA ALA A 138 15.07 -8.01 -11.13
C ALA A 138 13.67 -7.95 -11.77
N GLU A 139 13.26 -6.78 -12.24
CA GLU A 139 11.93 -6.59 -12.87
C GLU A 139 11.96 -6.82 -14.39
N HIS A 140 13.14 -7.11 -14.97
CA HIS A 140 13.38 -7.22 -16.41
C HIS A 140 12.81 -6.03 -17.20
N GLY A 141 12.77 -4.86 -16.57
CA GLY A 141 12.19 -3.66 -17.13
C GLY A 141 13.21 -2.81 -17.89
N LYS A 142 12.72 -1.91 -18.74
CA LYS A 142 13.57 -0.95 -19.46
C LYS A 142 13.52 0.43 -18.80
N VAL A 143 14.65 0.92 -18.31
CA VAL A 143 14.76 2.27 -17.70
C VAL A 143 14.34 3.37 -18.68
N SER A 144 14.53 3.13 -19.99
CA SER A 144 14.10 4.04 -21.05
C SER A 144 12.58 4.27 -21.10
N THR A 145 11.77 3.43 -20.45
CA THR A 145 10.31 3.62 -20.35
C THR A 145 9.91 4.67 -19.30
N PHE A 146 10.87 5.20 -18.53
CA PHE A 146 10.64 6.25 -17.54
C PHE A 146 11.07 7.60 -18.13
N LEU A 147 10.15 8.57 -18.09
CA LEU A 147 10.40 9.91 -18.59
C LEU A 147 11.29 10.71 -17.63
N ASP A 148 12.21 11.50 -18.18
CA ASP A 148 13.05 12.41 -17.38
C ASP A 148 12.26 13.59 -16.84
N THR A 149 11.21 14.02 -17.55
CA THR A 149 10.28 15.07 -17.11
C THR A 149 9.10 14.44 -16.38
N PRO A 150 8.94 14.64 -15.05
CA PRO A 150 7.81 14.11 -14.30
C PRO A 150 6.47 14.55 -14.85
N CYS A 151 5.46 13.68 -14.71
CA CYS A 151 4.07 13.96 -15.08
C CYS A 151 3.85 14.48 -16.51
N THR A 152 4.72 14.05 -17.42
CA THR A 152 4.56 14.24 -18.86
C THR A 152 3.83 13.03 -19.45
N LEU A 153 2.96 13.27 -20.44
CA LEU A 153 2.23 12.19 -21.08
C LEU A 153 3.19 11.37 -21.94
N SER A 154 3.38 10.11 -21.60
CA SER A 154 4.20 9.19 -22.40
C SER A 154 3.58 9.01 -23.78
N ALA A 155 4.37 9.25 -24.83
CA ALA A 155 3.93 9.03 -26.20
C ALA A 155 3.66 7.55 -26.49
N GLU A 156 4.41 6.65 -25.84
CA GLU A 156 4.34 5.19 -25.97
C GLU A 156 3.17 4.61 -25.17
N THR A 157 3.08 4.91 -23.88
CA THR A 157 2.09 4.28 -22.98
C THR A 157 0.81 5.09 -22.80
N LYS A 158 0.74 6.31 -23.36
CA LYS A 158 -0.37 7.26 -23.19
C LYS A 158 -0.75 7.49 -21.72
N SER A 159 0.27 7.55 -20.86
CA SER A 159 0.14 7.57 -19.40
C SER A 159 1.08 8.58 -18.74
N TYR A 160 0.74 9.03 -17.53
CA TYR A 160 1.56 9.90 -16.66
C TYR A 160 2.34 9.11 -15.58
N ASN A 161 2.30 7.79 -15.62
CA ASN A 161 2.60 6.96 -14.46
C ASN A 161 4.08 6.59 -14.26
N ARG A 162 4.96 6.87 -15.23
CA ARG A 162 6.38 6.50 -15.15
C ARG A 162 7.29 7.69 -15.38
N PHE A 163 8.06 8.05 -14.36
CA PHE A 163 9.04 9.13 -14.45
C PHE A 163 10.25 8.91 -13.53
N LYS A 164 11.33 9.64 -13.78
CA LYS A 164 12.52 9.64 -12.94
C LYS A 164 12.46 10.81 -11.96
N TRP A 165 12.84 10.56 -10.71
CA TRP A 165 12.95 11.56 -9.66
C TRP A 165 14.26 11.38 -8.91
N LYS A 166 15.18 12.35 -8.99
CA LYS A 166 16.51 12.32 -8.34
C LYS A 166 17.29 11.00 -8.56
N GLY A 167 17.16 10.41 -9.74
CA GLY A 167 17.78 9.13 -10.11
C GLY A 167 17.02 7.87 -9.66
N ILE A 168 15.89 8.02 -8.98
CA ILE A 168 14.97 6.93 -8.61
C ILE A 168 13.88 6.82 -9.68
N LEU A 169 13.49 5.60 -10.03
CA LEU A 169 12.40 5.34 -10.96
C LEU A 169 11.08 5.28 -10.21
N ILE A 170 10.13 6.13 -10.59
CA ILE A 170 8.81 6.21 -10.00
C ILE A 170 7.80 5.56 -10.94
N ASN A 171 7.10 4.55 -10.45
CA ASN A 171 6.04 3.87 -11.20
C ASN A 171 4.75 3.90 -10.38
N ILE A 172 3.75 4.61 -10.90
CA ILE A 172 2.42 4.70 -10.31
C ILE A 172 1.55 3.61 -10.92
N PHE A 173 0.99 2.76 -10.08
CA PHE A 173 0.03 1.75 -10.52
C PHE A 173 -1.37 2.24 -10.21
N ASP A 174 -2.18 2.33 -11.26
CA ASP A 174 -3.63 2.43 -11.14
C ASP A 174 -4.12 1.21 -10.35
N LEU A 175 -5.00 1.42 -9.37
CA LEU A 175 -5.51 0.32 -8.56
C LEU A 175 -6.39 -0.62 -9.39
N ASN A 176 -6.00 -1.89 -9.38
CA ASN A 176 -6.95 -2.99 -9.26
C ASN A 176 -6.88 -3.53 -7.82
N SER A 177 -7.50 -2.80 -6.89
CA SER A 177 -7.94 -3.21 -5.54
C SER A 177 -6.89 -3.66 -4.53
N GLY A 178 -7.22 -3.47 -3.25
CA GLY A 178 -6.54 -4.12 -2.14
C GLY A 178 -6.79 -5.65 -2.15
N PRO A 179 -6.84 -6.30 -0.97
CA PRO A 179 -7.17 -7.72 -0.89
C PRO A 179 -8.64 -8.03 -1.24
N ASP A 180 -9.51 -7.02 -1.25
CA ASP A 180 -10.93 -7.13 -1.63
C ASP A 180 -11.16 -6.48 -3.01
N TYR A 181 -11.41 -7.34 -4.01
CA TYR A 181 -11.62 -7.01 -5.41
C TYR A 181 -13.06 -6.56 -5.72
N THR A 182 -13.92 -6.47 -4.71
CA THR A 182 -15.32 -6.05 -4.88
C THR A 182 -15.54 -4.56 -4.67
N GLN A 183 -14.55 -3.83 -4.15
CA GLN A 183 -14.62 -2.38 -3.82
C GLN A 183 -13.66 -1.53 -4.65
N THR A 184 -13.37 -1.95 -5.87
CA THR A 184 -12.40 -1.29 -6.73
C THR A 184 -13.05 -0.31 -7.69
N LEU A 185 -12.52 0.91 -7.78
CA LEU A 185 -12.66 1.68 -9.02
C LEU A 185 -11.85 0.96 -10.08
N SER A 186 -12.49 0.56 -11.18
CA SER A 186 -11.75 0.08 -12.34
C SER A 186 -10.85 1.22 -12.83
N SER A 187 -9.64 0.91 -13.28
CA SER A 187 -8.70 1.87 -13.88
C SER A 187 -9.29 2.66 -15.06
N SER A 188 -10.42 2.20 -15.62
CA SER A 188 -11.20 2.88 -16.66
C SER A 188 -12.03 4.07 -16.17
N GLU A 189 -12.18 4.24 -14.86
CA GLU A 189 -13.05 5.26 -14.25
C GLU A 189 -12.30 6.55 -13.86
N ILE A 190 -10.97 6.54 -13.94
CA ILE A 190 -10.11 7.70 -13.70
C ILE A 190 -9.81 8.37 -15.04
N THR A 191 -10.20 9.64 -15.20
CA THR A 191 -9.93 10.40 -16.43
C THR A 191 -8.44 10.69 -16.60
N LEU A 192 -8.03 11.02 -17.83
CA LEU A 192 -6.63 11.38 -18.10
C LEU A 192 -6.16 12.58 -17.25
N GLU A 193 -7.04 13.55 -17.02
CA GLU A 193 -6.79 14.70 -16.15
C GLU A 193 -6.58 14.26 -14.69
N GLN A 194 -7.42 13.36 -14.18
CA GLN A 194 -7.29 12.83 -12.83
C GLN A 194 -6.00 12.02 -12.67
N LYS A 195 -5.58 11.24 -13.68
CA LYS A 195 -4.28 10.54 -13.68
C LYS A 195 -3.11 11.52 -13.64
N LYS A 196 -3.22 12.66 -14.33
CA LYS A 196 -2.23 13.73 -14.25
C LYS A 196 -2.15 14.32 -12.84
N ASP A 197 -3.30 14.60 -12.23
CA ASP A 197 -3.37 15.12 -10.85
C ASP A 197 -2.81 14.11 -9.83
N VAL A 198 -3.05 12.80 -9.99
CA VAL A 198 -2.40 11.76 -9.18
C VAL A 198 -0.88 11.81 -9.32
N CYS A 199 -0.36 11.92 -10.55
CA CYS A 199 1.08 12.05 -10.76
C CYS A 199 1.66 13.30 -10.08
N LEU A 200 1.00 14.45 -10.24
CA LEU A 200 1.44 15.70 -9.63
C LEU A 200 1.42 15.61 -8.10
N THR A 201 0.46 14.88 -7.54
CA THR A 201 0.38 14.60 -6.10
C THR A 201 1.55 13.72 -5.66
N ALA A 202 1.88 12.67 -6.41
CA ALA A 202 3.06 11.84 -6.15
C ALA A 202 4.34 12.67 -6.13
N LEU A 203 4.51 13.54 -7.14
CA LEU A 203 5.67 14.42 -7.26
C LEU A 203 5.76 15.42 -6.10
N LYS A 204 4.61 15.95 -5.64
CA LYS A 204 4.54 16.87 -4.51
C LYS A 204 4.95 16.17 -3.20
N ILE A 205 4.45 14.95 -2.95
CA ILE A 205 4.86 14.14 -1.79
C ILE A 205 6.36 13.84 -1.84
N LEU A 206 6.87 13.40 -2.99
CA LEU A 206 8.29 13.12 -3.19
C LEU A 206 9.16 14.34 -2.87
N ASN A 207 8.76 15.54 -3.30
CA ASN A 207 9.54 16.76 -3.13
C ASN A 207 9.43 17.39 -1.74
N ASP A 208 8.21 17.43 -1.18
CA ASP A 208 7.90 18.24 -0.01
C ASP A 208 7.93 17.41 1.28
N GLU A 209 7.65 16.11 1.20
CA GLU A 209 7.38 15.27 2.38
C GLU A 209 8.40 14.15 2.57
N ILE A 210 8.94 13.59 1.49
CA ILE A 210 9.97 12.55 1.56
C ILE A 210 11.35 13.19 1.70
N LYS A 211 12.08 12.79 2.76
CA LYS A 211 13.42 13.30 3.04
C LYS A 211 14.47 12.27 2.67
N GLU A 212 15.46 12.69 1.89
CA GLU A 212 16.65 11.89 1.62
C GLU A 212 17.64 12.07 2.77
N VAL A 213 18.10 10.97 3.32
CA VAL A 213 19.15 10.94 4.34
C VAL A 213 20.42 10.40 3.69
N HIS A 214 21.40 11.28 3.56
CA HIS A 214 22.72 10.93 3.05
C HIS A 214 23.61 10.46 4.19
N TYR A 215 24.12 9.24 4.09
CA TYR A 215 25.20 8.78 4.95
C TYR A 215 26.52 9.37 4.45
N VAL A 216 27.22 10.09 5.33
CA VAL A 216 28.61 10.48 5.08
C VAL A 216 29.44 9.21 5.24
N ARG A 217 30.15 8.81 4.18
CA ARG A 217 31.11 7.69 4.21
C ARG A 217 32.37 8.09 4.98
#